data_AF-A0A7G9G8M4-F1
#
_entry.id   AF-A0A7G9G8M4-F1
#
_cell.length_a   1.000
_cell.length_b   1.000
_cell.length_c   1.000
_cell.angle_alpha   90.00
_cell.angle_beta   90.00
_cell.angle_gamma   90.00
#
_symmetry.space_group_name_H-M   'P 1'
#
loop_
_entity.id
_entity.type
_entity.pdbx_description
1 polymer ?
#
loop_
_entity_poly.entity_id
_entity_poly.type
_entity_poly.pdbx_seq_one_letter_code
_entity_poly.pdbx_strand_id
1 'polypeptide(L)' 'MRIKDIETDKKQVSTGESVEVTFAIEYEADYPYDYPYDYPISVKKE' A
#
# COMPACT_ATOMS: atom_id res chain seq x y z
N MET A 1 -7.41 2.23 -0.84
CA MET A 1 -6.87 1.37 -1.93
C MET A 1 -6.98 2.14 -3.23
N ARG A 2 -5.85 2.46 -3.86
CA ARG A 2 -5.80 3.24 -5.09
C ARG A 2 -4.93 2.53 -6.12
N ILE A 3 -5.43 2.41 -7.34
CA ILE A 3 -4.68 1.86 -8.47
C ILE A 3 -3.89 3.01 -9.10
N LYS A 4 -2.59 2.82 -9.30
CA LYS A 4 -1.66 3.76 -9.94
C LYS A 4 -0.85 3.04 -11.02
N ASP A 5 -0.27 3.82 -11.92
CA ASP A 5 0.69 3.38 -12.94
C ASP A 5 0.24 2.14 -13.72
N ILE A 6 -0.91 2.29 -14.40
CA ILE A 6 -1.43 1.26 -15.29
C ILE A 6 -0.64 1.31 -16.60
N GLU A 7 0.10 0.25 -16.87
CA GLU A 7 0.83 0.03 -18.11
C GLU A 7 0.31 -1.21 -18.83
N THR A 8 0.36 -1.17 -20.15
CA THR A 8 -0.09 -2.27 -20.99
C THR A 8 0.83 -2.39 -22.19
N ASP A 9 1.27 -3.61 -22.48
CA ASP A 9 2.21 -3.89 -23.58
C ASP A 9 1.61 -3.52 -24.95
N LYS A 10 0.30 -3.71 -25.13
CA LYS A 10 -0.41 -3.46 -26.41
C LYS A 10 -1.76 -2.81 -26.20
N LYS A 11 -2.07 -1.81 -27.04
CA LYS A 11 -3.38 -1.11 -27.04
C LYS A 11 -4.45 -1.79 -27.89
N GLN A 12 -4.05 -2.68 -28.78
CA GLN A 12 -4.93 -3.40 -29.68
C GLN A 12 -4.33 -4.78 -29.95
N VAL A 13 -5.16 -5.82 -29.86
CA VAL A 13 -4.77 -7.21 -30.09
C VAL A 13 -5.81 -7.95 -30.92
N SER A 14 -5.35 -8.99 -31.59
CA SER A 14 -6.19 -9.87 -32.41
C SER A 14 -6.73 -11.02 -31.57
N THR A 15 -7.82 -11.64 -32.02
CA THR A 15 -8.43 -12.79 -31.33
C THR A 15 -7.43 -13.94 -31.21
N GLY A 16 -7.14 -14.36 -29.97
CA GLY A 16 -6.17 -15.42 -29.66
C GLY A 16 -4.82 -14.94 -29.16
N GLU A 17 -4.57 -13.63 -29.11
CA GLU A 17 -3.36 -13.07 -28.51
C GLU A 17 -3.55 -12.76 -27.02
N SER A 18 -2.52 -13.04 -26.22
CA SER A 18 -2.46 -12.67 -24.81
C SER A 18 -1.96 -11.23 -24.63
N VAL A 19 -2.53 -10.51 -23.67
CA VAL A 19 -2.10 -9.17 -23.26
C VAL A 19 -1.65 -9.21 -21.81
N GLU A 20 -0.51 -8.58 -21.54
CA GLU A 20 0.00 -8.36 -20.20
C GLU A 20 -0.33 -6.92 -19.76
N VAL A 21 -0.93 -6.80 -18.58
CA VAL A 21 -1.31 -5.53 -17.95
C VAL A 21 -0.63 -5.48 -16.59
N THR A 22 0.20 -4.46 -16.39
CA THR A 22 0.92 -4.23 -15.13
C THR A 22 0.33 -3.00 -14.47
N PHE A 23 0.02 -3.09 -13.18
CA PHE A 23 -0.49 -1.96 -12.42
C PHE A 23 0.04 -2.01 -10.99
N ALA A 24 0.24 -0.83 -10.40
CA ALA A 24 0.62 -0.68 -9.01
C ALA A 24 -0.64 -0.48 -8.14
N ILE A 25 -0.68 -1.16 -6.99
CA ILE A 25 -1.72 -0.94 -5.97
C ILE A 25 -1.07 -0.25 -4.78
N GLU A 26 -1.49 0.97 -4.49
CA GLU A 26 -1.16 1.64 -3.24
C GLU A 26 -2.29 1.44 -2.22
N TYR A 27 -1.90 0.98 -1.03
CA TYR A 27 -2.75 0.96 0.14
C TYR A 27 -2.38 2.17 1.00
N GLU A 28 -3.27 3.16 1.05
CA GLU A 28 -3.20 4.19 2.09
C GLU A 28 -3.49 3.49 3.43
N ALA A 29 -2.45 3.35 4.25
CA ALA A 29 -2.59 2.94 5.63
C ALA A 29 -2.90 4.18 6.45
N ASP A 30 -4.18 4.42 6.75
CA ASP A 30 -4.57 5.33 7.82
C ASP A 30 -4.11 4.70 9.14
N TYR A 31 -2.88 5.01 9.55
CA TYR A 31 -2.31 4.59 10.82
C TYR A 31 -2.32 5.79 11.78
N PRO A 32 -3.42 6.05 12.52
CA PRO A 32 -3.34 6.88 13.70
C PRO A 32 -3.20 5.93 14.91
N TYR A 33 -2.05 5.30 15.06
CA TYR A 33 -1.72 4.82 16.41
C TYR A 33 -1.07 5.99 17.15
N ASP A 34 -1.91 6.94 17.57
CA ASP A 34 -1.62 7.71 18.77
C ASP A 34 -1.64 6.71 19.92
N TYR A 35 -0.48 6.12 20.24
CA TYR A 35 -0.32 5.35 21.46
C TYR A 35 -0.47 6.35 22.62
N PRO A 36 -1.59 6.36 23.35
CA PRO A 36 -1.90 7.45 24.29
C PRO A 36 -1.18 7.30 25.63
N TYR A 37 -0.24 6.37 25.73
CA TYR A 37 0.41 6.02 26.98
C TYR A 37 1.93 6.09 26.82
N ASP A 38 2.48 7.26 27.11
CA ASP A 38 3.83 7.34 27.65
C ASP A 38 3.78 6.67 29.03
N TYR A 39 4.20 5.41 29.12
CA TYR A 39 4.42 4.76 30.40
C TYR A 39 5.62 5.43 31.05
N PRO A 40 5.46 6.19 32.16
CA PRO A 40 6.61 6.73 32.84
C PRO A 40 7.44 5.56 33.36
N ILE A 41 8.75 5.58 33.07
CA ILE A 41 9.69 4.63 33.67
C ILE A 41 9.70 4.95 35.17
N SER A 42 8.87 4.25 35.94
CA SER A 42 8.82 4.40 37.39
C SER A 42 10.04 3.70 37.98
N VAL A 43 11.17 4.40 38.02
CA VAL A 43 12.30 4.01 38.87
C VAL A 43 12.02 4.55 40.27
N LYS A 44 11.27 3.79 41.08
CA LYS A 44 11.37 3.97 42.53
C LYS A 44 12.72 3.38 42.94
N LYS A 45 13.69 4.24 43.24
CA LYS A 45 14.81 3.87 44.13
C LYS A 45 14.40 4.31 45.53
N GLU A 46 14.18 3.34 46.40
CA GLU A 46 14.20 3.52 47.86
C GLU A 46 15.60 3.93 48.33
#